data_AF-A0A0X3PJG7-F1
#
_entry.id   AF-A0A0X3PJG7-F1
#
_cell.length_a   1.000
_cell.length_b   1.000
_cell.length_c   1.000
_cell.angle_alpha   90.00
_cell.angle_beta   90.00
_cell.angle_gamma   90.00
#
_symmetry.space_group_name_H-M   'P 1'
#
loop_
_entity.id
_entity.type
_entity.pdbx_description
1 polymer ?
#
loop_
_entity_poly.entity_id
_entity_poly.type
_entity_poly.pdbx_seq_one_letter_code
_entity_poly.pdbx_strand_id
1 'polypeptide(L)'
;MVADSQCADCELRENLWICLICGHVGCGRYGQKHAHRHFQETGHTFALELGKNLVWDYADDAYVHRIAVNQEDGKLVQLGEGSETGDKKLDCLNTEFSAIMISQLESQRQYFESQLDIITSESAARTADIEDKLEKTRLMVSDLESKVATLTKEKTMLAQKLSQANTLTQKLQSELAEEKALTVSLSKSQILWEERAKNAELTAQMAQEEVRDLLLNFEMRDKLTEVSERGELTSEDIAGGQISIGDGPAKARRRKKRR
;
A
#
# COMPACT_ATOMS: atom_id res chain seq x y z
N MET A 1 28.19 -29.90 66.69
CA MET A 1 28.13 -31.17 65.92
C MET A 1 29.41 -31.28 65.11
N VAL A 2 30.49 -31.81 65.71
CA VAL A 2 31.76 -32.10 65.02
C VAL A 2 32.14 -33.52 65.45
N ALA A 3 31.35 -34.50 65.01
CA ALA A 3 31.40 -35.85 65.57
C ALA A 3 31.65 -36.94 64.53
N ASP A 4 31.95 -36.61 63.27
CA ASP A 4 32.28 -37.64 62.26
C ASP A 4 33.07 -37.10 61.06
N SER A 5 33.89 -36.05 61.25
CA SER A 5 34.81 -35.63 60.19
C SER A 5 35.95 -36.63 60.12
N GLN A 6 36.15 -37.22 58.95
CA GLN A 6 37.26 -38.12 58.63
C GLN A 6 37.94 -37.62 57.35
N CYS A 7 39.19 -38.02 57.15
CA CYS A 7 39.88 -37.70 55.90
C CYS A 7 39.16 -38.37 54.71
N ALA A 8 39.03 -37.66 53.60
CA ALA A 8 38.39 -38.19 52.39
C ALA A 8 39.17 -39.37 51.78
N ASP A 9 40.47 -39.42 52.00
CA ASP A 9 41.39 -40.38 51.38
C ASP A 9 41.91 -41.45 52.36
N CYS A 10 41.62 -41.34 53.67
CA CYS A 10 41.92 -42.37 54.66
C CYS A 10 41.01 -42.33 55.89
N GLU A 11 41.00 -43.40 56.68
CA GLU A 11 40.15 -43.54 57.87
C GLU A 11 40.64 -42.75 59.10
N LEU A 12 41.57 -41.81 58.93
CA LEU A 12 42.06 -40.97 60.01
C LEU A 12 41.01 -39.92 60.41
N ARG A 13 40.74 -39.79 61.70
CA ARG A 13 39.76 -38.85 62.28
C ARG A 13 40.40 -37.71 63.08
N GLU A 14 41.71 -37.70 63.19
CA GLU A 14 42.48 -36.71 63.96
C GLU A 14 43.39 -35.89 63.04
N ASN A 15 43.75 -34.67 63.48
CA ASN A 15 44.60 -33.74 62.75
C ASN A 15 44.11 -33.49 61.31
N LEU A 16 42.83 -33.15 61.18
CA LEU A 16 42.17 -32.90 59.90
C LEU A 16 42.26 -31.44 59.49
N TRP A 17 42.42 -31.24 58.19
CA TRP A 17 42.57 -29.94 57.56
C TRP A 17 41.55 -29.84 56.43
N ILE A 18 40.78 -28.77 56.43
CA ILE A 18 39.82 -28.50 55.36
C ILE A 18 40.36 -27.43 54.42
N CYS A 19 40.38 -27.72 53.12
CA CYS A 19 40.72 -26.73 52.10
C CYS A 19 39.66 -25.63 52.07
N LEU A 20 40.09 -24.36 52.17
CA LEU A 20 39.15 -23.22 52.14
C LEU A 20 38.64 -22.89 50.73
N ILE A 21 39.27 -23.43 49.69
CA ILE A 21 38.91 -23.14 48.30
C ILE A 21 37.85 -24.13 47.80
N CYS A 22 38.02 -25.43 48.10
CA CYS A 22 37.14 -26.47 47.57
C CYS A 22 36.48 -27.37 48.63
N GLY A 23 36.76 -27.15 49.92
CA GLY A 23 36.15 -27.91 51.01
C GLY A 23 36.67 -29.35 51.20
N HIS A 24 37.75 -29.76 50.51
CA HIS A 24 38.35 -31.09 50.69
C HIS A 24 38.93 -31.26 52.09
N VAL A 25 38.62 -32.38 52.76
CA VAL A 25 39.12 -32.68 54.11
C VAL A 25 40.25 -33.71 54.03
N GLY A 26 41.47 -33.26 54.30
CA GLY A 26 42.68 -34.08 54.29
C GLY A 26 43.30 -34.24 55.68
N CYS A 27 43.99 -35.36 55.93
CA CYS A 27 44.82 -35.50 57.12
C CYS A 27 46.12 -34.68 56.99
N GLY A 28 46.57 -34.13 58.10
CA GLY A 28 47.74 -33.24 58.19
C GLY A 28 49.09 -33.96 58.11
N ARG A 29 50.15 -33.21 58.44
CA ARG A 29 51.56 -33.67 58.37
C ARG A 29 51.86 -34.90 59.24
N TYR A 30 51.13 -35.07 60.34
CA TYR A 30 51.26 -36.19 61.27
C TYR A 30 50.41 -37.42 60.90
N GLY A 31 49.65 -37.35 59.81
CA GLY A 31 48.98 -38.48 59.17
C GLY A 31 49.65 -38.86 57.86
N GLN A 32 48.83 -39.22 56.85
CA GLN A 32 49.28 -39.56 55.49
C GLN A 32 49.45 -38.34 54.56
N LYS A 33 49.39 -37.12 55.12
CA LYS A 33 49.63 -35.84 54.42
C LYS A 33 48.69 -35.59 53.22
N HIS A 34 47.44 -36.03 53.32
CA HIS A 34 46.44 -35.84 52.26
C HIS A 34 46.10 -34.37 52.01
N ALA A 35 46.15 -33.52 53.03
CA ALA A 35 45.97 -32.08 52.83
C ALA A 35 47.08 -31.45 51.97
N HIS A 36 48.32 -31.92 52.11
CA HIS A 36 49.46 -31.44 51.32
C HIS A 36 49.44 -32.02 49.90
N ARG A 37 49.07 -33.30 49.74
CA ARG A 37 48.90 -33.90 48.41
C ARG A 37 47.81 -33.18 47.62
N HIS A 38 46.68 -32.89 48.27
CA HIS A 38 45.60 -32.09 47.69
C HIS A 38 46.10 -30.73 47.19
N PHE A 39 46.93 -30.02 47.97
CA PHE A 39 47.58 -28.80 47.51
C PHE A 39 48.44 -29.02 46.25
N GLN A 40 49.26 -30.07 46.22
CA GLN A 40 50.12 -30.36 45.05
C GLN A 40 49.33 -30.72 43.79
N GLU A 41 48.22 -31.42 43.93
CA GLU A 41 47.39 -31.87 42.79
C GLU A 41 46.45 -30.76 42.27
N THR A 42 45.91 -29.94 43.17
CA THR A 42 44.87 -28.95 42.82
C THR A 42 45.35 -27.51 42.84
N GLY A 43 46.53 -27.23 43.40
CA GLY A 43 47.05 -25.88 43.59
C GLY A 43 46.35 -25.08 44.69
N HIS A 44 45.52 -25.70 45.52
CA HIS A 44 44.81 -25.01 46.60
C HIS A 44 45.72 -24.70 47.79
N THR A 45 46.11 -23.44 47.92
CA THR A 45 47.15 -22.99 48.87
C THR A 45 46.66 -22.90 50.33
N PHE A 46 45.36 -22.75 50.58
CA PHE A 46 44.84 -22.48 51.92
C PHE A 46 44.10 -23.65 52.55
N ALA A 47 44.50 -24.03 53.76
CA ALA A 47 43.79 -25.03 54.57
C ALA A 47 43.62 -24.60 56.03
N LEU A 48 42.47 -24.92 56.61
CA LEU A 48 42.11 -24.63 58.00
C LEU A 48 42.24 -25.90 58.86
N GLU A 49 42.94 -25.80 60.00
CA GLU A 49 43.03 -26.88 60.99
C GLU A 49 41.70 -27.01 61.76
N LEU A 50 41.03 -28.16 61.60
CA LEU A 50 39.80 -28.47 62.32
C LEU A 50 40.13 -28.69 63.80
N GLY A 51 39.82 -27.69 64.62
CA GLY A 51 40.01 -27.71 66.08
C GLY A 51 40.75 -26.50 66.64
N LYS A 52 41.62 -25.85 65.86
CA LYS A 52 42.40 -24.68 66.32
C LYS A 52 42.07 -23.37 65.62
N ASN A 53 41.18 -23.38 64.61
CA ASN A 53 40.84 -22.22 63.79
C ASN A 53 42.07 -21.50 63.18
N LEU A 54 43.16 -22.24 62.98
CA LEU A 54 44.39 -21.73 62.37
C LEU A 54 44.37 -22.03 60.87
N VAL A 55 44.68 -21.03 60.05
CA VAL A 55 44.80 -21.18 58.60
C VAL A 55 46.28 -21.30 58.24
N TRP A 56 46.60 -22.34 57.49
CA TRP A 56 47.92 -22.58 56.93
C TRP A 56 47.93 -22.20 55.45
N ASP A 57 48.97 -21.47 55.05
CA ASP A 57 49.30 -21.22 53.65
C ASP A 57 50.43 -22.18 53.21
N TYR A 58 50.12 -23.03 52.23
CA TYR A 58 51.08 -23.95 51.64
C TYR A 58 52.02 -23.29 50.62
N ALA A 59 51.71 -22.11 50.09
CA ALA A 59 52.60 -21.38 49.18
C ALA A 59 53.74 -20.69 49.96
N ASP A 60 53.40 -20.02 51.06
CA ASP A 60 54.35 -19.26 51.88
C ASP A 60 54.91 -20.07 53.08
N ASP A 61 54.48 -21.32 53.25
CA ASP A 61 54.83 -22.24 54.36
C ASP A 61 54.71 -21.59 55.75
N ALA A 62 53.65 -20.79 55.94
CA ALA A 62 53.40 -20.02 57.16
C ALA A 62 51.92 -20.06 57.61
N TYR A 63 51.69 -19.81 58.91
CA TYR A 63 50.34 -19.56 59.42
C TYR A 63 49.88 -18.15 59.05
N VAL A 64 48.69 -18.05 58.47
CA VAL A 64 48.08 -16.75 58.16
C VAL A 64 47.55 -16.14 59.46
N HIS A 65 48.25 -15.13 59.98
CA HIS A 65 47.74 -14.30 61.07
C HIS A 65 46.65 -13.36 60.54
N ARG A 66 45.41 -13.57 60.97
CA ARG A 66 44.29 -12.71 60.57
C ARG A 66 44.51 -11.29 61.10
N ILE A 67 44.57 -10.30 60.19
CA ILE A 67 44.11 -8.94 60.49
C ILE A 67 42.61 -9.06 60.75
N ALA A 68 42.19 -8.96 62.01
CA ALA A 68 40.78 -9.03 62.37
C ALA A 68 40.09 -7.76 61.87
N VAL A 69 39.39 -7.89 60.73
CA VAL A 69 38.46 -6.86 60.27
C VAL A 69 37.15 -7.07 61.04
N ASN A 70 36.83 -6.15 61.95
CA ASN A 70 35.49 -6.06 62.51
C ASN A 70 34.52 -5.67 61.39
N GLN A 71 33.46 -6.46 61.21
CA GLN A 71 32.53 -6.35 60.08
C GLN A 71 31.57 -5.16 60.14
N GLU A 72 31.65 -4.28 61.15
CA GLU A 72 30.66 -3.22 61.33
C GLU A 72 31.17 -1.79 61.09
N ASP A 73 32.48 -1.52 61.00
CA ASP A 73 32.94 -0.12 60.87
C ASP A 73 34.18 0.13 60.01
N GLY A 74 34.73 -0.86 59.32
CA GLY A 74 35.79 -0.66 58.30
C GLY A 74 37.06 0.07 58.77
N LYS A 75 37.25 0.26 60.08
CA LYS A 75 38.33 1.07 60.63
C LYS A 75 39.51 0.17 61.02
N LEU A 76 40.63 0.37 60.33
CA LEU A 76 41.91 -0.25 60.61
C LEU A 76 42.38 0.16 62.01
N VAL A 77 42.59 -0.80 62.91
CA VAL A 77 43.25 -0.56 64.21
C VAL A 77 44.62 -1.21 64.16
N GLN A 78 45.65 -0.36 64.02
CA GLN A 78 47.05 -0.77 64.14
C GLN A 78 47.47 -0.60 65.61
N LEU A 79 47.69 -1.72 66.30
CA LEU A 79 48.40 -1.73 67.58
C LEU A 79 49.90 -1.78 67.27
N GLY A 80 50.61 -0.69 67.53
CA GLY A 80 52.06 -0.61 67.48
C GLY A 80 52.57 0.77 67.90
N GLU A 81 53.31 0.82 69.01
CA GLU A 81 53.90 2.01 69.62
C GLU A 81 55.11 2.54 68.82
N GLY A 82 55.15 3.87 68.61
CA GLY A 82 56.37 4.68 68.66
C GLY A 82 57.13 4.97 67.35
N SER A 83 56.84 6.12 66.71
CA SER A 83 57.85 7.05 66.14
C SER A 83 57.18 8.31 65.53
N GLU A 84 57.03 9.38 66.31
CA GLU A 84 56.37 10.65 65.91
C GLU A 84 57.04 11.44 64.76
N THR A 85 58.12 10.91 64.17
CA THR A 85 58.86 11.54 63.05
C THR A 85 58.78 10.77 61.74
N GLY A 86 58.44 9.47 61.77
CA GLY A 86 58.12 8.69 60.57
C GLY A 86 56.68 8.94 60.12
N ASP A 87 55.76 9.03 61.08
CA ASP A 87 54.33 9.21 60.85
C ASP A 87 54.03 10.55 60.16
N LYS A 88 54.66 11.66 60.56
CA LYS A 88 54.40 12.97 59.93
C LYS A 88 54.80 13.03 58.45
N LYS A 89 55.84 12.29 58.04
CA LYS A 89 56.24 12.20 56.63
C LYS A 89 55.32 11.27 55.85
N LEU A 90 54.92 10.15 56.44
CA LEU A 90 53.92 9.26 55.86
C LEU A 90 52.57 9.94 55.73
N ASP A 91 52.16 10.74 56.72
CA ASP A 91 50.95 11.54 56.68
C ASP A 91 51.03 12.62 55.61
N CYS A 92 52.14 13.36 55.52
CA CYS A 92 52.36 14.32 54.42
C CYS A 92 52.29 13.62 53.06
N LEU A 93 52.98 12.50 52.86
CA LEU A 93 52.93 11.74 51.61
C LEU A 93 51.53 11.21 51.30
N ASN A 94 50.79 10.74 52.31
CA ASN A 94 49.40 10.31 52.17
C ASN A 94 48.48 11.48 51.79
N THR A 95 48.70 12.67 52.36
CA THR A 95 47.93 13.86 51.98
C THR A 95 48.24 14.31 50.54
N GLU A 96 49.51 14.29 50.14
CA GLU A 96 49.92 14.62 48.76
C GLU A 96 49.39 13.59 47.76
N PHE A 97 49.50 12.29 48.08
CA PHE A 97 48.95 11.22 47.26
C PHE A 97 47.43 11.34 47.13
N SER A 98 46.73 11.64 48.22
CA SER A 98 45.29 11.89 48.22
C SER A 98 44.93 13.11 47.37
N ALA A 99 45.70 14.20 47.45
CA ALA A 99 45.49 15.39 46.65
C ALA A 99 45.69 15.12 45.14
N ILE A 100 46.72 14.33 44.78
CA ILE A 100 46.96 13.90 43.40
C ILE A 100 45.82 13.01 42.91
N MET A 101 45.38 12.04 43.71
CA MET A 101 44.24 11.17 43.37
C MET A 101 42.95 11.96 43.18
N ILE A 102 42.66 12.93 44.06
CA ILE A 102 41.51 13.84 43.92
C ILE A 102 41.65 14.64 42.62
N SER A 103 42.82 15.23 42.35
CA SER A 103 43.07 15.97 41.11
C SER A 103 42.85 15.11 39.87
N GLN A 104 43.26 13.84 39.91
CA GLN A 104 43.12 12.93 38.79
C GLN A 104 41.66 12.49 38.59
N LEU A 105 40.93 12.18 39.66
CA LEU A 105 39.51 11.85 39.59
C LEU A 105 38.68 13.05 39.13
N GLU A 106 39.02 14.26 39.57
CA GLU A 106 38.35 15.48 39.14
C GLU A 106 38.60 15.75 37.64
N SER A 107 39.83 15.54 37.15
CA SER A 107 40.12 15.63 35.71
C SER A 107 39.34 14.60 34.88
N GLN A 108 39.24 13.35 35.35
CA GLN A 108 38.45 12.31 34.67
C GLN A 108 36.96 12.64 34.68
N ARG A 109 36.44 13.11 35.82
CA ARG A 109 35.05 13.54 35.95
C ARG A 109 34.72 14.65 34.95
N GLN A 110 35.53 15.70 34.91
CA GLN A 110 35.34 16.82 33.97
C GLN A 110 35.40 16.36 32.51
N TYR A 111 36.30 15.43 32.17
CA TYR A 111 36.38 14.87 30.82
C TYR A 111 35.09 14.14 30.44
N PHE A 112 34.58 13.25 31.30
CA PHE A 112 33.37 12.50 31.00
C PHE A 112 32.10 13.34 31.07
N GLU A 113 32.01 14.31 31.99
CA GLU A 113 30.92 15.30 32.00
C GLU A 113 30.90 16.09 30.70
N SER A 114 32.05 16.58 30.21
CA SER A 114 32.13 17.28 28.92
C SER A 114 31.73 16.39 27.74
N GLN A 115 32.16 15.13 27.71
CA GLN A 115 31.77 14.20 26.66
C GLN A 115 30.26 13.89 26.70
N LEU A 116 29.70 13.72 27.90
CA LEU A 116 28.25 13.53 28.08
C LEU A 116 27.48 14.78 27.66
N ASP A 117 27.94 15.98 27.99
CA ASP A 117 27.31 17.23 27.58
C ASP A 117 27.31 17.39 26.05
N ILE A 118 28.41 17.05 25.39
CA ILE A 118 28.48 17.08 23.92
C ILE A 118 27.48 16.08 23.32
N ILE A 119 27.50 14.82 23.77
CA ILE A 119 26.62 13.78 23.23
C ILE A 119 25.16 14.11 23.50
N THR A 120 24.82 14.56 24.71
CA THR A 120 23.46 14.92 25.08
C THR A 120 22.98 16.14 24.28
N SER A 121 23.80 17.19 24.15
CA SER A 121 23.49 18.37 23.33
C SER A 121 23.29 18.01 21.85
N GLU A 122 24.20 17.23 21.25
CA GLU A 122 24.09 16.80 19.86
C GLU A 122 22.86 15.90 19.64
N SER A 123 22.60 14.96 20.55
CA SER A 123 21.44 14.08 20.46
C SER A 123 20.11 14.84 20.61
N ALA A 124 20.06 15.83 21.50
CA ALA A 124 18.91 16.70 21.68
C ALA A 124 18.67 17.56 20.43
N ALA A 125 19.74 18.15 19.86
CA ALA A 125 19.66 18.92 18.63
C ALA A 125 19.20 18.07 17.42
N ARG A 126 19.73 16.84 17.27
CA ARG A 126 19.29 15.90 16.22
C ARG A 126 17.83 15.49 16.41
N THR A 127 17.42 15.21 17.65
CA THR A 127 16.02 14.86 17.96
C THR A 127 15.09 16.01 17.60
N ALA A 128 15.42 17.24 17.99
CA ALA A 128 14.62 18.43 17.68
C ALA A 128 14.51 18.69 16.16
N ASP A 129 15.59 18.52 15.39
CA ASP A 129 15.57 18.65 13.92
C ASP A 129 14.72 17.56 13.25
N ILE A 130 14.77 16.32 13.75
CA ILE A 130 13.92 15.24 13.26
C ILE A 130 12.44 15.51 13.61
N GLU A 131 12.14 16.00 14.81
CA GLU A 131 10.79 16.35 15.23
C GLU A 131 10.20 17.48 14.36
N ASP A 132 10.98 18.53 14.07
CA ASP A 132 10.55 19.62 13.18
C ASP A 132 10.31 19.12 11.74
N LYS A 133 11.19 18.27 11.21
CA LYS A 133 10.98 17.63 9.90
C LYS A 133 9.77 16.70 9.89
N LEU A 134 9.52 15.99 10.98
CA LEU A 134 8.37 15.11 11.12
C LEU A 134 7.08 15.91 11.14
N GLU A 135 7.01 17.02 11.88
CA GLU A 135 5.81 17.85 11.91
C GLU A 135 5.57 18.54 10.56
N LYS A 136 6.62 19.04 9.89
CA LYS A 136 6.51 19.62 8.54
C LYS A 136 5.98 18.61 7.53
N THR A 137 6.50 17.37 7.56
CA THR A 137 6.02 16.30 6.65
C THR A 137 4.60 15.87 7.00
N ARG A 138 4.25 15.79 8.29
CA ARG A 138 2.88 15.50 8.76
C ARG A 138 1.87 16.54 8.28
N LEU A 139 2.19 17.84 8.40
CA LEU A 139 1.34 18.92 7.90
C LEU A 139 1.19 18.87 6.38
N MET A 140 2.27 18.60 5.65
CA MET A 140 2.23 18.46 4.20
C MET A 140 1.37 17.26 3.77
N VAL A 141 1.47 16.12 4.46
CA VAL A 141 0.63 14.95 4.21
C VAL A 141 -0.84 15.29 4.46
N SER A 142 -1.17 15.97 5.56
CA SER A 142 -2.54 16.38 5.86
C SER A 142 -3.12 17.33 4.79
N ASP A 143 -2.34 18.29 4.31
CA ASP A 143 -2.75 19.19 3.22
C ASP A 143 -2.99 18.41 1.90
N LEU A 144 -2.09 17.49 1.55
CA LEU A 144 -2.24 16.63 0.37
C LEU A 144 -3.46 15.71 0.47
N GLU A 145 -3.73 15.13 1.64
CA GLU A 145 -4.93 14.32 1.89
C GLU A 145 -6.20 15.15 1.68
N SER A 146 -6.23 16.40 2.15
CA SER A 146 -7.36 17.31 1.94
C SER A 146 -7.57 17.66 0.46
N LYS A 147 -6.48 17.88 -0.28
CA LYS A 147 -6.50 18.13 -1.74
C LYS A 147 -6.97 16.91 -2.52
N VAL A 148 -6.54 15.72 -2.13
CA VAL A 148 -7.03 14.47 -2.73
C VAL A 148 -8.51 14.28 -2.43
N ALA A 149 -8.97 14.54 -1.21
CA ALA A 149 -10.39 14.44 -0.84
C ALA A 149 -11.28 15.42 -1.61
N THR A 150 -10.81 16.64 -1.89
CA THR A 150 -11.56 17.63 -2.69
C THR A 150 -11.57 17.25 -4.17
N LEU A 151 -10.42 16.92 -4.76
CA LEU A 151 -10.31 16.51 -6.16
C LEU A 151 -11.09 15.22 -6.45
N THR A 152 -11.14 14.28 -5.52
CA THR A 152 -11.93 13.04 -5.68
C THR A 152 -13.44 13.34 -5.69
N LYS A 153 -13.93 14.25 -4.84
CA LYS A 153 -15.32 14.72 -4.88
C LYS A 153 -15.65 15.43 -6.18
N GLU A 154 -14.76 16.30 -6.67
CA GLU A 154 -14.95 16.98 -7.95
C GLU A 154 -14.97 15.99 -9.11
N LYS A 155 -14.06 15.02 -9.12
CA LYS A 155 -14.00 13.95 -10.12
C LYS A 155 -15.30 13.13 -10.15
N THR A 156 -15.83 12.74 -9.01
CA THR A 156 -17.08 11.95 -8.96
C THR A 156 -18.29 12.77 -9.43
N MET A 157 -18.37 14.05 -9.04
CA MET A 157 -19.42 14.96 -9.53
C MET A 157 -19.34 15.17 -11.05
N LEU A 158 -18.13 15.38 -11.60
CA LEU A 158 -17.93 15.53 -13.04
C LEU A 158 -18.23 14.23 -13.79
N ALA A 159 -17.84 13.07 -13.25
CA ALA A 159 -18.15 11.78 -13.85
C ALA A 159 -19.67 11.52 -13.91
N GLN A 160 -20.43 11.90 -12.87
CA GLN A 160 -21.89 11.82 -12.86
C GLN A 160 -22.53 12.77 -13.88
N LYS A 161 -22.05 14.02 -13.98
CA LYS A 161 -22.53 14.97 -15.00
C LYS A 161 -22.24 14.47 -16.42
N LEU A 162 -21.06 13.90 -16.64
CA LEU A 162 -20.67 13.32 -17.92
C LEU A 162 -21.56 12.13 -18.29
N SER A 163 -21.87 11.23 -17.33
CA SER A 163 -22.75 10.10 -17.61
C SER A 163 -24.16 10.56 -17.95
N GLN A 164 -24.72 11.54 -17.23
CA GLN A 164 -26.02 12.14 -17.53
C GLN A 164 -26.02 12.78 -18.93
N ALA A 165 -25.03 13.60 -19.25
CA ALA A 165 -24.91 14.21 -20.58
C ALA A 165 -24.79 13.17 -21.71
N ASN A 166 -24.04 12.09 -21.49
CA ASN A 166 -23.92 11.00 -22.46
C ASN A 166 -25.26 10.28 -22.67
N THR A 167 -26.03 9.99 -21.61
CA THR A 167 -27.35 9.35 -21.76
C THR A 167 -28.33 10.25 -22.50
N LEU A 168 -28.33 11.56 -22.24
CA LEU A 168 -29.15 12.52 -22.97
C LEU A 168 -28.74 12.56 -24.45
N THR A 169 -27.45 12.60 -24.72
CA THR A 169 -26.91 12.63 -26.09
C THR A 169 -27.31 11.37 -26.86
N GLN A 170 -27.24 10.19 -26.23
CA GLN A 170 -27.68 8.93 -26.84
C GLN A 170 -29.18 8.93 -27.15
N LYS A 171 -30.03 9.47 -26.26
CA LYS A 171 -31.46 9.61 -26.50
C LYS A 171 -31.75 10.53 -27.68
N LEU A 172 -31.16 11.72 -27.69
CA LEU A 172 -31.30 12.67 -28.79
C LEU A 172 -30.78 12.11 -30.12
N GLN A 173 -29.74 11.29 -30.10
CA GLN A 173 -29.26 10.59 -31.29
C GLN A 173 -30.26 9.54 -31.81
N SER A 174 -30.93 8.80 -30.91
CA SER A 174 -32.01 7.86 -31.28
C SER A 174 -33.20 8.59 -31.88
N GLU A 175 -33.69 9.63 -31.20
CA GLU A 175 -34.81 10.46 -31.66
C GLU A 175 -34.51 11.09 -33.02
N LEU A 176 -33.29 11.63 -33.22
CA LEU A 176 -32.88 12.17 -34.51
C LEU A 176 -32.83 11.11 -35.61
N ALA A 177 -32.42 9.88 -35.29
CA ALA A 177 -32.40 8.77 -36.25
C ALA A 177 -33.82 8.33 -36.63
N GLU A 178 -34.73 8.27 -35.66
CA GLU A 178 -36.16 7.98 -35.86
C GLU A 178 -36.83 9.06 -36.72
N GLU A 179 -36.65 10.33 -36.39
CA GLU A 179 -37.17 11.47 -37.17
C GLU A 179 -36.64 11.48 -38.61
N LYS A 180 -35.33 11.20 -38.80
CA LYS A 180 -34.76 11.05 -40.15
C LYS A 180 -35.38 9.87 -40.90
N ALA A 181 -35.59 8.73 -40.24
CA ALA A 181 -36.22 7.56 -40.85
C ALA A 181 -37.68 7.83 -41.23
N LEU A 182 -38.43 8.54 -40.36
CA LEU A 182 -39.80 9.00 -40.62
C LEU A 182 -39.84 9.99 -41.80
N THR A 183 -38.93 10.95 -41.86
CA THR A 183 -38.85 11.91 -42.97
C THR A 183 -38.63 11.19 -44.30
N VAL A 184 -37.74 10.19 -44.32
CA VAL A 184 -37.45 9.38 -45.51
C VAL A 184 -38.64 8.49 -45.91
N SER A 185 -39.36 7.90 -44.95
CA SER A 185 -40.53 7.07 -45.25
C SER A 185 -41.72 7.92 -45.72
N LEU A 186 -41.91 9.10 -45.13
CA LEU A 186 -42.92 10.06 -45.53
C LEU A 186 -42.64 10.62 -46.93
N SER A 187 -41.39 10.97 -47.25
CA SER A 187 -41.04 11.45 -48.59
C SER A 187 -41.27 10.37 -49.65
N LYS A 188 -40.96 9.10 -49.35
CA LYS A 188 -41.27 7.96 -50.26
C LYS A 188 -42.78 7.80 -50.45
N SER A 189 -43.55 7.90 -49.37
CA SER A 189 -45.01 7.79 -49.40
C SER A 189 -45.62 8.94 -50.21
N GLN A 190 -45.13 10.17 -50.02
CA GLN A 190 -45.53 11.34 -50.78
C GLN A 190 -45.33 11.12 -52.29
N ILE A 191 -44.15 10.68 -52.71
CA ILE A 191 -43.87 10.42 -54.14
C ILE A 191 -44.82 9.35 -54.70
N LEU A 192 -45.08 8.28 -53.95
CA LEU A 192 -45.98 7.21 -54.37
C LEU A 192 -47.44 7.69 -54.51
N TRP A 193 -47.90 8.53 -53.59
CA TRP A 193 -49.24 9.13 -53.67
C TRP A 193 -49.35 10.15 -54.80
N GLU A 194 -48.31 10.95 -55.06
CA GLU A 194 -48.26 11.86 -56.21
C GLU A 194 -48.31 11.09 -57.53
N GLU A 195 -47.59 9.97 -57.65
CA GLU A 195 -47.62 9.11 -58.85
C GLU A 195 -48.99 8.44 -59.03
N ARG A 196 -49.60 7.96 -57.94
CA ARG A 196 -50.95 7.38 -57.97
C ARG A 196 -52.02 8.41 -58.33
N ALA A 197 -51.91 9.64 -57.81
CA ALA A 197 -52.81 10.74 -58.15
C ALA A 197 -52.70 11.10 -59.64
N LYS A 198 -51.48 11.25 -60.18
CA LYS A 198 -51.26 11.50 -61.61
C LYS A 198 -51.83 10.39 -62.50
N ASN A 199 -51.65 9.13 -62.12
CA ASN A 199 -52.22 8.01 -62.87
C ASN A 199 -53.75 8.01 -62.84
N ALA A 200 -54.36 8.30 -61.67
CA ALA A 200 -55.80 8.41 -61.55
C ALA A 200 -56.36 9.57 -62.39
N GLU A 201 -55.71 10.73 -62.37
CA GLU A 201 -56.05 11.87 -63.23
C GLU A 201 -55.96 11.52 -64.72
N LEU A 202 -54.91 10.83 -65.15
CA LEU A 202 -54.77 10.37 -66.54
C LEU A 202 -55.90 9.41 -66.93
N THR A 203 -56.21 8.43 -66.09
CA THR A 203 -57.31 7.48 -66.37
C THR A 203 -58.67 8.18 -66.41
N ALA A 204 -58.89 9.19 -65.56
CA ALA A 204 -60.10 9.98 -65.57
C ALA A 204 -60.22 10.83 -66.85
N GLN A 205 -59.11 11.43 -67.32
CA GLN A 205 -59.07 12.15 -68.59
C GLN A 205 -59.34 11.22 -69.78
N MET A 206 -58.69 10.05 -69.83
CA MET A 206 -58.94 9.06 -70.88
C MET A 206 -60.40 8.60 -70.89
N ALA A 207 -60.98 8.30 -69.72
CA ALA A 207 -62.39 7.94 -69.62
C ALA A 207 -63.32 9.10 -70.03
N GLN A 208 -62.95 10.36 -69.74
CA GLN A 208 -63.69 11.53 -70.21
C GLN A 208 -63.61 11.68 -71.74
N GLU A 209 -62.46 11.44 -72.35
CA GLU A 209 -62.28 11.43 -73.81
C GLU A 209 -63.09 10.30 -74.45
N GLU A 210 -63.04 9.09 -73.90
CA GLU A 210 -63.85 7.95 -74.36
C GLU A 210 -65.35 8.24 -74.28
N VAL A 211 -65.83 8.82 -73.18
CA VAL A 211 -67.24 9.25 -73.05
C VAL A 211 -67.59 10.31 -74.08
N ARG A 212 -66.68 11.25 -74.37
CA ARG A 212 -66.86 12.30 -75.37
C ARG A 212 -66.94 11.73 -76.79
N ASP A 213 -66.08 10.78 -77.11
CA ASP A 213 -66.08 10.08 -78.40
C ASP A 213 -67.32 9.21 -78.57
N LEU A 214 -67.75 8.51 -77.52
CA LEU A 214 -68.99 7.75 -77.52
C LEU A 214 -70.20 8.66 -77.71
N LEU A 215 -70.26 9.81 -77.03
CA LEU A 215 -71.29 10.83 -77.25
C LEU A 215 -71.30 11.34 -78.69
N LEU A 216 -70.13 11.65 -79.26
CA LEU A 216 -70.03 12.06 -80.66
C LEU A 216 -70.51 10.96 -81.62
N ASN A 217 -70.16 9.70 -81.34
CA ASN A 217 -70.63 8.55 -82.11
C ASN A 217 -72.15 8.38 -82.00
N PHE A 218 -72.73 8.56 -80.82
CA PHE A 218 -74.18 8.56 -80.62
C PHE A 218 -74.83 9.71 -81.39
N GLU A 219 -74.31 10.94 -81.30
CA GLU A 219 -74.82 12.08 -82.07
C GLU A 219 -74.73 11.87 -83.59
N MET A 220 -73.62 11.31 -84.08
CA MET A 220 -73.45 10.98 -85.50
C MET A 220 -74.44 9.89 -85.95
N ARG A 221 -74.66 8.87 -85.11
CA ARG A 221 -75.65 7.82 -85.36
C ARG A 221 -77.07 8.38 -85.37
N ASP A 222 -77.42 9.24 -84.42
CA ASP A 222 -78.73 9.92 -84.34
C ASP A 222 -78.96 10.77 -85.60
N LYS A 223 -77.96 11.54 -86.04
CA LYS A 223 -78.02 12.29 -87.31
C LYS A 223 -78.15 11.38 -88.54
N LEU A 224 -77.44 10.26 -88.60
CA LEU A 224 -77.58 9.28 -89.69
C LEU A 224 -78.97 8.67 -89.72
N THR A 225 -79.56 8.35 -88.56
CA THR A 225 -80.95 7.88 -88.49
C THR A 225 -81.93 8.97 -88.93
N GLU A 226 -81.75 10.23 -88.53
CA GLU A 226 -82.59 11.35 -88.99
C GLU A 226 -82.49 11.57 -90.51
N VAL A 227 -81.29 11.49 -91.10
CA VAL A 227 -81.08 11.61 -92.56
C VAL A 227 -81.67 10.41 -93.30
N SER A 228 -81.57 9.21 -92.74
CA SER A 228 -82.20 8.00 -93.28
C SER A 228 -83.73 8.10 -93.26
N GLU A 229 -84.32 8.65 -92.19
CA GLU A 229 -85.78 8.85 -92.06
C GLU A 229 -86.30 9.98 -92.96
N ARG A 230 -85.47 10.98 -93.29
CA ARG A 230 -85.78 12.03 -94.27
C ARG A 230 -85.74 11.57 -95.74
N GLY A 231 -85.28 10.35 -96.01
CA GLY A 231 -85.36 9.74 -97.35
C GLY A 231 -84.30 10.19 -98.35
N GLU A 232 -83.17 10.75 -97.90
CA GLU A 232 -82.05 11.20 -98.75
C GLU A 232 -80.91 10.16 -98.91
N LEU A 233 -81.11 8.91 -98.47
CA LEU A 233 -80.07 7.86 -98.52
C LEU A 233 -80.40 6.76 -99.55
N THR A 234 -79.67 6.72 -100.66
CA THR A 234 -79.72 5.62 -101.66
C THR A 234 -78.63 4.58 -101.38
N SER A 235 -78.96 3.30 -101.57
CA SER A 235 -78.10 2.13 -101.27
C SER A 235 -76.74 2.10 -102.01
N GLU A 236 -76.46 3.02 -102.94
CA GLU A 236 -75.23 3.07 -103.74
C GLU A 236 -74.09 3.88 -103.09
N ASP A 237 -74.37 4.83 -102.19
CA ASP A 237 -73.32 5.68 -101.59
C ASP A 237 -72.56 5.01 -100.43
N ILE A 238 -73.12 3.96 -99.84
CA ILE A 238 -72.51 3.21 -98.72
C ILE A 238 -71.44 2.22 -99.25
N ALA A 239 -71.52 1.80 -100.52
CA ALA A 239 -70.61 0.81 -101.09
C ALA A 239 -69.24 1.37 -101.55
N GLY A 240 -69.11 2.69 -101.67
CA GLY A 240 -67.87 3.37 -102.13
C GLY A 240 -67.00 3.96 -101.02
N GLY A 241 -67.46 3.96 -99.77
CA GLY A 241 -66.77 4.59 -98.64
C GLY A 241 -65.62 3.75 -98.09
N GLN A 242 -64.42 3.89 -98.64
CA GLN A 242 -63.21 3.31 -98.05
C GLN A 242 -62.73 4.13 -96.84
N ILE A 243 -63.06 3.67 -95.63
CA ILE A 243 -62.51 4.22 -94.39
C ILE A 243 -61.04 3.79 -94.28
N SER A 244 -60.13 4.72 -94.59
CA SER A 244 -58.70 4.54 -94.38
C SER A 244 -58.35 5.04 -92.98
N ILE A 245 -58.29 4.10 -92.02
CA ILE A 245 -57.65 4.34 -90.73
C ILE A 245 -56.15 4.43 -91.02
N GLY A 246 -55.59 5.63 -91.04
CA GLY A 246 -54.15 5.84 -91.09
C GLY A 246 -53.51 5.25 -89.84
N ASP A 247 -52.53 4.37 -90.01
CA ASP A 247 -51.68 3.89 -88.92
C ASP A 247 -51.12 5.09 -88.15
N GLY A 248 -51.55 5.24 -86.90
CA GLY A 248 -50.96 6.20 -85.98
C GLY A 248 -49.48 5.87 -85.74
N PRO A 249 -48.63 6.88 -85.50
CA PRO A 249 -47.19 6.70 -85.44
C PRO A 249 -46.79 5.71 -84.33
N ALA A 250 -46.04 4.69 -84.71
CA ALA A 250 -45.50 3.69 -83.79
C ALA A 250 -44.71 4.36 -82.66
N LYS A 251 -45.14 4.14 -81.41
CA LYS A 251 -44.42 4.60 -80.21
C LYS A 251 -43.01 4.00 -80.18
N ALA A 252 -41.99 4.85 -80.32
CA ALA A 252 -40.59 4.48 -80.17
C ALA A 252 -40.31 3.94 -78.75
N ARG A 253 -39.88 2.67 -78.65
CA ARG A 253 -39.34 2.08 -77.41
C ARG A 253 -38.06 2.81 -77.01
N ARG A 254 -38.14 3.67 -76.01
CA ARG A 254 -36.96 4.25 -75.34
C ARG A 254 -36.24 3.16 -74.52
N ARG A 255 -35.03 2.82 -74.94
CA ARG A 255 -34.07 1.97 -74.19
C ARG A 255 -33.72 2.65 -72.85
N LYS A 256 -33.95 1.94 -71.75
CA LYS A 256 -33.54 2.31 -70.39
C LYS A 256 -32.01 2.19 -70.28
N LYS A 257 -31.30 3.31 -70.10
CA LYS A 257 -29.85 3.33 -69.83
C LYS A 257 -29.67 3.18 -68.31
N ARG A 258 -29.18 2.01 -67.87
CA ARG A 258 -28.73 1.78 -66.48
C ARG A 258 -27.51 2.64 -66.21
N ARG A 259 -27.55 3.42 -65.14
CA ARG A 259 -26.39 3.97 -64.45
C ARG A 259 -26.61 3.75 -62.96
#